data_AF-A0A6V7MDN5-F1
#
_entry.id   AF-A0A6V7MDN5-F1
#
_cell.length_a   1.000
_cell.length_b   1.000
_cell.length_c   1.000
_cell.angle_alpha   90.00
_cell.angle_beta   90.00
_cell.angle_gamma   90.00
#
_symmetry.space_group_name_H-M   'P 1'
#
loop_
_entity.id
_entity.type
_entity.pdbx_description
1 polymer ?
#
loop_
_entity_poly.entity_id
_entity_poly.type
_entity_poly.pdbx_seq_one_letter_code
_entity_poly.pdbx_strand_id
1 'polypeptide(L)'
;MAHYKGAASEAGRAMQLMKKREIAQQEIELRKKKIEDELKIHNIENKFATHYNAVEQQLKTSTIGLVTLDEMKAKQENIVKERERKLAQKEREKEQEKERALAAKQAEKNKQKKQIQALSFNLDEDEDVDEEEEETLEIKPQQEKKPAKEKTKKRESEEDSLVVKKIKKNPHVDTSFLPDREREEEENRLREELRQEWARKQNALKEEEIEITFSYWDGSGHRRSVMMKK
;
A
#
# COMPACT_ATOMS: atom_id res chain seq x y z
N MET A 1 8.01 63.40 -0.37
CA MET A 1 7.59 62.09 0.19
C MET A 1 6.09 62.11 0.37
N ALA A 2 5.34 61.52 -0.57
CA ALA A 2 3.89 61.40 -0.45
C ALA A 2 3.60 60.13 0.37
N HIS A 3 3.26 60.31 1.66
CA HIS A 3 2.77 59.23 2.48
C HIS A 3 1.28 59.00 2.15
N TYR A 4 1.01 57.91 1.44
CA TYR A 4 -0.34 57.44 1.19
C TYR A 4 -0.95 56.95 2.51
N LYS A 5 -1.82 57.77 3.11
CA LYS A 5 -2.67 57.40 4.25
C LYS A 5 -3.92 56.70 3.71
N GLY A 6 -3.78 55.40 3.42
CA GLY A 6 -4.90 54.55 3.04
C GLY A 6 -5.95 54.50 4.15
N ALA A 7 -7.23 54.65 3.77
CA ALA A 7 -8.37 54.62 4.68
C ALA A 7 -8.40 53.29 5.48
N ALA A 8 -8.88 53.32 6.72
CA ALA A 8 -9.02 52.14 7.58
C ALA A 8 -9.76 50.94 6.92
N SER A 9 -10.52 51.18 5.84
CA SER A 9 -11.15 50.16 5.00
C SER A 9 -10.16 49.32 4.16
N GLU A 10 -9.04 49.89 3.71
CA GLU A 10 -7.98 49.15 2.97
C GLU A 10 -7.26 48.14 3.88
N ALA A 11 -7.16 48.41 5.18
CA ALA A 11 -6.52 47.51 6.14
C ALA A 11 -7.26 46.16 6.23
N GLY A 12 -8.61 46.17 6.21
CA GLY A 12 -9.42 44.95 6.20
C GLY A 12 -9.22 44.12 4.92
N ARG A 13 -9.16 44.80 3.76
CA ARG A 13 -8.89 44.15 2.47
C ARG A 13 -7.48 43.55 2.42
N ALA A 14 -6.49 44.25 2.96
CA ALA A 14 -5.11 43.75 3.05
C ALA A 14 -5.03 42.50 3.94
N MET A 15 -5.71 42.50 5.10
CA MET A 15 -5.78 41.35 6.01
C MET A 15 -6.44 40.13 5.34
N GLN A 16 -7.54 40.34 4.60
CA GLN A 16 -8.23 39.27 3.89
C GLN A 16 -7.38 38.66 2.77
N LEU A 17 -6.57 39.49 2.09
CA LEU A 17 -5.60 39.02 1.09
C LEU A 17 -4.43 38.26 1.73
N MET A 18 -3.94 38.68 2.90
CA MET A 18 -2.93 37.93 3.65
C MET A 18 -3.47 36.59 4.13
N LYS A 19 -4.67 36.54 4.70
CA LYS A 19 -5.33 35.28 5.12
C LYS A 19 -5.53 34.33 3.94
N LYS A 20 -5.95 34.84 2.77
CA LYS A 20 -6.04 34.03 1.54
C LYS A 20 -4.69 33.49 1.08
N ARG A 21 -3.61 34.28 1.18
CA ARG A 21 -2.25 33.83 0.85
C ARG A 21 -1.76 32.75 1.80
N GLU A 22 -2.03 32.89 3.09
CA GLU A 22 -1.67 31.92 4.12
C GLU A 22 -2.39 30.58 3.90
N ILE A 23 -3.71 30.60 3.65
CA ILE A 23 -4.49 29.40 3.33
C ILE A 23 -3.95 28.71 2.08
N ALA A 24 -3.65 29.47 1.01
CA ALA A 24 -3.09 28.91 -0.21
C ALA A 24 -1.70 28.30 0.01
N GLN A 25 -0.86 28.90 0.85
CA GLN A 25 0.45 28.34 1.22
C GLN A 25 0.30 27.04 2.01
N GLN A 26 -0.62 26.99 2.97
CA GLN A 26 -0.92 25.78 3.74
C GLN A 26 -1.45 24.65 2.85
N GLU A 27 -2.33 24.96 1.89
CA GLU A 27 -2.86 23.97 0.93
C GLU A 27 -1.75 23.41 0.03
N ILE A 28 -0.80 24.26 -0.40
CA ILE A 28 0.38 23.83 -1.16
C ILE A 28 1.28 22.94 -0.31
N GLU A 29 1.51 23.27 0.95
CA GLU A 29 2.35 22.47 1.85
C GLU A 29 1.71 21.11 2.13
N LEU A 30 0.40 21.06 2.35
CA LEU A 30 -0.36 19.81 2.51
C LEU A 30 -0.31 18.97 1.24
N ARG A 31 -0.49 19.55 0.06
CA ARG A 31 -0.34 18.83 -1.22
C ARG A 31 1.08 18.31 -1.40
N LYS A 32 2.11 19.09 -1.05
CA LYS A 32 3.50 18.65 -1.10
C LYS A 32 3.76 17.47 -0.18
N LYS A 33 3.30 17.51 1.07
CA LYS A 33 3.42 16.40 2.02
C LYS A 33 2.67 15.16 1.53
N LYS A 34 1.46 15.32 0.99
CA LYS A 34 0.69 14.22 0.40
C LYS A 34 1.41 13.57 -0.78
N ILE A 35 1.98 14.38 -1.67
CA ILE A 35 2.79 13.87 -2.79
C ILE A 35 4.04 13.19 -2.27
N GLU A 36 4.73 13.76 -1.27
CA GLU A 36 5.91 13.15 -0.65
C GLU A 36 5.59 11.79 -0.03
N ASP A 37 4.48 11.67 0.72
CA ASP A 37 4.03 10.41 1.32
C ASP A 37 3.63 9.37 0.25
N GLU A 38 2.99 9.79 -0.85
CA GLU A 38 2.67 8.92 -1.98
C GLU A 38 3.93 8.50 -2.77
N LEU A 39 4.93 9.38 -2.89
CA LEU A 39 6.20 9.10 -3.57
C LEU A 39 7.19 8.34 -2.69
N LYS A 40 7.03 8.37 -1.36
CA LYS A 40 7.85 7.64 -0.41
C LYS A 40 7.53 6.16 -0.56
N ILE A 41 8.31 5.49 -1.40
CA ILE A 41 8.16 4.07 -1.71
C ILE A 41 8.44 3.26 -0.44
N HIS A 42 7.43 3.07 0.39
CA HIS A 42 7.51 2.43 1.71
C HIS A 42 7.91 0.94 1.66
N ASN A 43 8.14 0.36 0.48
CA ASN A 43 8.21 -1.09 0.28
C ASN A 43 9.25 -1.57 -0.75
N ILE A 44 10.35 -0.84 -0.98
CA ILE A 44 11.42 -1.35 -1.87
C ILE A 44 12.13 -2.54 -1.23
N GLU A 45 12.43 -2.48 0.08
CA GLU A 45 13.06 -3.59 0.81
C GLU A 45 12.22 -4.88 0.80
N ASN A 46 10.88 -4.75 0.88
CA ASN A 46 9.98 -5.90 0.80
C ASN A 46 9.83 -6.46 -0.62
N LYS A 47 10.03 -5.66 -1.67
CA LYS A 47 9.96 -6.12 -3.07
C LYS A 47 11.15 -6.99 -3.47
N PHE A 48 12.31 -6.83 -2.81
CA PHE A 48 13.48 -7.70 -2.99
C PHE A 48 13.58 -8.82 -1.95
N ALA A 49 12.63 -8.89 -1.00
CA ALA A 49 12.55 -9.96 -0.01
C ALA A 49 11.95 -11.26 -0.59
N THR A 50 12.24 -11.58 -1.85
CA THR A 50 11.93 -12.87 -2.46
C THR A 50 12.84 -13.95 -1.84
N HIS A 51 12.38 -14.49 -0.71
CA HIS A 51 12.66 -15.84 -0.19
C HIS A 51 14.07 -16.19 0.33
N TYR A 52 14.81 -15.26 0.91
CA TYR A 52 15.65 -15.63 2.07
C TYR A 52 14.81 -15.47 3.33
N ASN A 53 13.97 -16.48 3.61
CA ASN A 53 13.30 -16.54 4.90
C ASN A 53 14.40 -16.77 5.94
N ALA A 54 14.76 -15.74 6.70
CA ALA A 54 15.84 -15.81 7.70
C ALA A 54 15.67 -17.03 8.63
N VAL A 55 14.41 -17.39 8.92
CA VAL A 55 14.04 -18.61 9.66
C VAL A 55 14.46 -19.89 8.95
N GLU A 56 14.22 -19.99 7.64
CA GLU A 56 14.58 -21.18 6.86
C GLU A 56 16.09 -21.34 6.75
N GLN A 57 16.82 -20.24 6.59
CA GLN A 57 18.29 -20.27 6.59
C GLN A 57 18.82 -20.70 7.96
N GLN A 58 18.28 -20.16 9.06
CA GLN A 58 18.64 -20.56 10.42
C GLN A 58 18.34 -22.04 10.70
N LEU A 59 17.18 -22.54 10.25
CA LEU A 59 16.81 -23.94 10.34
C LEU A 59 17.76 -24.83 9.54
N LYS A 60 18.09 -24.44 8.30
CA LYS A 60 19.05 -25.17 7.45
C LYS A 60 20.43 -25.25 8.09
N THR A 61 20.94 -24.14 8.63
CA THR A 61 22.26 -24.11 9.29
C THR A 61 22.28 -24.87 10.61
N SER A 62 21.20 -24.81 11.39
CA SER A 62 21.11 -25.47 12.71
C SER A 62 20.87 -26.98 12.59
N THR A 63 20.33 -27.44 11.46
CA THR A 63 20.00 -28.86 11.20
C THR A 63 21.05 -29.57 10.33
N ILE A 64 22.20 -28.96 10.07
CA ILE A 64 23.32 -29.64 9.40
C ILE A 64 24.01 -30.59 10.39
N GLY A 65 24.03 -31.89 10.08
CA GLY A 65 24.69 -32.93 10.88
C GLY A 65 23.78 -34.12 11.21
N LEU A 66 24.27 -35.04 12.05
CA LEU A 66 23.45 -36.12 12.59
C LEU A 66 22.59 -35.56 13.72
N VAL A 67 21.29 -35.39 13.47
CA VAL A 67 20.32 -34.78 14.40
C VAL A 67 19.19 -35.76 14.60
N THR A 68 18.78 -35.97 15.85
CA THR A 68 17.62 -36.82 16.16
C THR A 68 16.31 -36.11 15.79
N LEU A 69 15.23 -36.86 15.58
CA LEU A 69 13.94 -36.29 15.21
C LEU A 69 13.45 -35.28 16.28
N ASP A 70 13.66 -35.61 17.55
CA ASP A 70 13.27 -34.77 18.68
C ASP A 70 14.08 -33.47 18.72
N GLU A 71 15.38 -33.51 18.44
CA GLU A 71 16.21 -32.31 18.33
C GLU A 71 15.79 -31.39 17.17
N MET A 72 15.38 -31.97 16.03
CA MET A 72 14.91 -31.18 14.89
C MET A 72 13.59 -30.46 15.21
N LYS A 73 12.65 -31.16 15.86
CA LYS A 73 11.39 -30.56 16.34
C LYS A 73 11.64 -29.47 17.37
N ALA A 74 12.50 -29.72 18.36
CA ALA A 74 12.85 -28.73 19.38
C ALA A 74 13.49 -27.48 18.77
N LYS A 75 14.40 -27.64 17.79
CA LYS A 75 15.01 -26.50 17.06
C LYS A 75 13.97 -25.71 16.27
N GLN A 76 13.03 -26.38 15.61
CA GLN A 76 11.95 -25.74 14.87
C GLN A 76 11.03 -24.94 15.78
N GLU A 77 10.58 -25.53 16.88
CA GLU A 77 9.72 -24.85 17.87
C GLU A 77 10.43 -23.64 18.50
N ASN A 78 11.71 -23.77 18.84
CA ASN A 78 12.49 -22.67 19.42
C ASN A 78 12.61 -21.47 18.46
N ILE A 79 12.89 -21.72 17.18
CA ILE A 79 13.03 -20.64 16.19
C ILE A 79 11.69 -19.95 15.91
N VAL A 80 10.59 -20.71 15.86
CA VAL A 80 9.24 -20.15 15.72
C VAL A 80 8.89 -19.30 16.94
N LYS A 81 9.11 -19.83 18.15
CA LYS A 81 8.83 -19.13 19.41
C LYS A 81 9.66 -17.86 19.58
N GLU A 82 10.94 -17.87 19.18
CA GLU A 82 11.79 -16.69 19.20
C GLU A 82 11.28 -15.60 18.24
N ARG A 83 10.86 -16.00 17.03
CA ARG A 83 10.27 -15.08 16.06
C ARG A 83 8.95 -14.50 16.55
N GLU A 84 8.07 -15.32 17.11
CA GLU A 84 6.82 -14.87 17.72
C GLU A 84 7.07 -13.89 18.87
N ARG A 85 8.03 -14.19 19.75
CA ARG A 85 8.43 -13.28 20.83
C ARG A 85 8.95 -11.94 20.29
N LYS A 86 9.75 -11.96 19.22
CA LYS A 86 10.29 -10.75 18.60
C LYS A 86 9.20 -9.91 17.92
N LEU A 87 8.23 -10.56 17.29
CA LEU A 87 7.06 -9.89 16.71
C LEU A 87 6.19 -9.26 17.81
N ALA A 88 5.86 -10.02 18.85
CA ALA A 88 5.10 -9.52 20.00
C ALA A 88 5.81 -8.35 20.70
N GLN A 89 7.14 -8.39 20.84
CA GLN A 89 7.91 -7.29 21.41
C GLN A 89 7.86 -6.04 20.53
N LYS A 90 7.99 -6.21 19.21
CA LYS A 90 7.90 -5.10 18.24
C LYS A 90 6.50 -4.48 18.19
N GLU A 91 5.46 -5.30 18.29
CA GLU A 91 4.08 -4.81 18.36
C GLU A 91 3.82 -4.03 19.66
N ARG A 92 4.25 -4.58 20.80
CA ARG A 92 4.14 -3.91 22.10
C ARG A 92 4.90 -2.58 22.13
N GLU A 93 6.09 -2.51 21.54
CA GLU A 93 6.86 -1.26 21.45
C GLU A 93 6.13 -0.21 20.60
N LYS A 94 5.58 -0.62 19.44
CA LYS A 94 4.78 0.27 18.60
C LYS A 94 3.50 0.76 19.28
N GLU A 95 2.86 -0.12 20.05
CA GLU A 95 1.66 0.24 20.81
C GLU A 95 1.99 1.25 21.91
N GLN A 96 3.08 1.04 22.65
CA GLN A 96 3.57 2.00 23.64
C GLN A 96 3.97 3.34 23.03
N GLU A 97 4.58 3.34 21.84
CA GLU A 97 4.92 4.58 21.13
C GLU A 97 3.66 5.35 20.73
N LYS A 98 2.63 4.66 20.21
CA LYS A 98 1.33 5.26 19.89
C LYS A 98 0.63 5.81 21.14
N GLU A 99 0.63 5.06 22.25
CA GLU A 99 0.03 5.48 23.51
C GLU A 99 0.72 6.74 24.06
N ARG A 100 2.06 6.79 24.05
CA ARG A 100 2.83 7.97 24.44
C ARG A 100 2.54 9.19 23.55
N ALA A 101 2.42 8.98 22.24
CA ALA A 101 2.08 10.05 21.30
C ALA A 101 0.67 10.62 21.56
N LEU A 102 -0.31 9.75 21.83
CA LEU A 102 -1.68 10.15 22.18
C LEU A 102 -1.70 10.91 23.52
N ALA A 103 -1.00 10.41 24.53
CA ALA A 103 -0.89 11.07 25.84
C ALA A 103 -0.23 12.45 25.74
N ALA A 104 0.83 12.60 24.93
CA ALA A 104 1.48 13.89 24.69
C ALA A 104 0.52 14.89 24.02
N LYS A 105 -0.25 14.44 23.01
CA LYS A 105 -1.24 15.27 22.31
C LYS A 105 -2.38 15.71 23.26
N GLN A 106 -2.85 14.82 24.13
CA GLN A 106 -3.86 15.17 25.14
C GLN A 106 -3.32 16.16 26.18
N ALA A 107 -2.07 15.98 26.63
CA ALA A 107 -1.43 16.90 27.58
C ALA A 107 -1.25 18.31 26.98
N GLU A 108 -0.91 18.41 25.70
CA GLU A 108 -0.81 19.69 24.99
C GLU A 108 -2.17 20.38 24.89
N LYS A 109 -3.23 19.64 24.49
CA LYS A 109 -4.60 20.16 24.47
C LYS A 109 -5.03 20.69 25.85
N ASN A 110 -4.74 19.95 26.91
CA ASN A 110 -5.07 20.37 28.28
C ASN A 110 -4.28 21.61 28.74
N LYS A 111 -3.02 21.75 28.31
CA LYS A 111 -2.25 22.98 28.57
C LYS A 111 -2.83 24.18 27.83
N GLN A 112 -3.21 24.02 26.57
CA GLN A 112 -3.86 25.08 25.79
C GLN A 112 -5.19 25.49 26.43
N LYS A 113 -6.05 24.52 26.82
CA LYS A 113 -7.31 24.80 27.54
C LYS A 113 -7.07 25.60 28.82
N LYS A 114 -6.09 25.21 29.65
CA LYS A 114 -5.72 25.94 30.87
C LYS A 114 -5.16 27.34 30.59
N GLN A 115 -4.37 27.52 29.53
CA GLN A 115 -3.84 28.82 29.14
C GLN A 115 -4.96 29.77 28.70
N ILE A 116 -5.93 29.27 27.93
CA ILE A 116 -7.11 30.05 27.51
C ILE A 116 -7.98 30.39 28.72
N GLN A 117 -8.23 29.44 29.63
CA GLN A 117 -9.00 29.68 30.86
C GLN A 117 -8.32 30.69 31.80
N ALA A 118 -6.99 30.74 31.84
CA ALA A 118 -6.23 31.69 32.65
C ALA A 118 -6.25 33.13 32.10
N LEU A 119 -6.68 33.32 30.84
CA LEU A 119 -6.91 34.64 30.26
C LEU A 119 -8.31 35.10 30.66
N SER A 120 -8.38 36.19 31.42
CA SER A 120 -9.62 36.77 31.97
C SER A 120 -10.48 37.51 30.93
N PHE A 121 -10.59 36.96 29.71
CA PHE A 121 -11.38 37.55 28.61
C PHE A 121 -12.62 36.73 28.21
N ASN A 122 -12.89 35.60 28.88
CA ASN A 122 -14.14 34.85 28.70
C ASN A 122 -15.11 35.19 29.85
N LEU A 123 -15.84 36.28 29.67
CA LEU A 123 -17.15 36.46 30.31
C LEU A 123 -18.17 36.25 29.18
N ASP A 124 -18.88 35.12 29.22
CA ASP A 124 -19.99 34.74 28.34
C ASP A 124 -19.64 34.40 26.87
N GLU A 125 -19.29 33.14 26.63
CA GLU A 125 -19.80 32.36 25.48
C GLU A 125 -19.54 30.88 25.79
N ASP A 126 -20.39 30.32 26.64
CA ASP A 126 -20.60 28.87 26.70
C ASP A 126 -21.23 28.47 25.37
N GLU A 127 -20.43 27.93 24.46
CA GLU A 127 -20.94 26.98 23.47
C GLU A 127 -20.05 25.74 23.53
N ASP A 128 -20.63 24.72 24.16
CA ASP A 128 -20.15 23.36 24.23
C ASP A 128 -19.73 22.89 22.83
N VAL A 129 -18.43 22.77 22.58
CA VAL A 129 -17.90 21.99 21.45
C VAL A 129 -17.28 20.72 22.01
N ASP A 130 -18.13 19.91 22.65
CA ASP A 130 -18.02 18.46 22.68
C ASP A 130 -19.26 17.91 21.96
N GLU A 131 -19.23 17.93 20.62
CA GLU A 131 -20.03 17.02 19.80
C GLU A 131 -19.06 16.08 19.07
N GLU A 132 -18.94 14.88 19.63
CA GLU A 132 -18.72 13.67 18.86
C GLU A 132 -19.87 13.53 17.85
N GLU A 133 -19.64 13.86 16.58
CA GLU A 133 -20.36 13.23 15.48
C GLU A 133 -19.37 12.68 14.46
N GLU A 134 -19.23 11.35 14.50
CA GLU A 134 -18.93 10.55 13.32
C GLU A 134 -19.95 10.89 12.23
N GLU A 135 -19.57 11.71 11.26
CA GLU A 135 -20.29 11.75 9.98
C GLU A 135 -19.41 11.13 8.88
N THR A 136 -19.56 9.82 8.77
CA THR A 136 -19.29 9.06 7.54
C THR A 136 -20.02 9.72 6.37
N LEU A 137 -19.29 10.40 5.49
CA LEU A 137 -19.81 10.84 4.20
C LEU A 137 -20.00 9.63 3.27
N GLU A 138 -21.11 8.91 3.47
CA GLU A 138 -21.69 7.99 2.50
C GLU A 138 -22.23 8.77 1.29
N ILE A 139 -21.46 8.81 0.20
CA ILE A 139 -21.97 9.27 -1.10
C ILE A 139 -22.83 8.15 -1.71
N LYS A 140 -24.14 8.19 -1.50
CA LYS A 140 -25.12 7.39 -2.25
C LYS A 140 -25.38 8.04 -3.63
N PRO A 141 -25.24 7.31 -4.75
CA PRO A 141 -25.57 7.83 -6.07
C PRO A 141 -27.09 7.71 -6.32
N GLN A 142 -27.80 8.84 -6.37
CA GLN A 142 -29.14 8.95 -7.00
C GLN A 142 -28.92 9.48 -8.42
N GLN A 143 -29.06 8.64 -9.45
CA GLN A 143 -30.30 8.45 -10.22
C GLN A 143 -30.92 9.75 -10.73
N GLU A 144 -30.32 10.32 -11.79
CA GLU A 144 -31.04 11.24 -12.68
C GLU A 144 -31.75 10.47 -13.79
N LYS A 145 -33.04 10.78 -13.93
CA LYS A 145 -33.96 10.22 -14.90
C LYS A 145 -33.68 10.75 -16.31
N LYS A 146 -33.69 9.83 -17.26
CA LYS A 146 -33.78 10.06 -18.71
C LYS A 146 -35.05 10.86 -19.08
N PRO A 147 -35.00 11.72 -20.12
CA PRO A 147 -36.12 11.88 -21.03
C PRO A 147 -35.87 11.04 -22.30
N ALA A 148 -36.91 10.33 -22.72
CA ALA A 148 -36.89 9.41 -23.85
C ALA A 148 -37.38 10.08 -25.15
N LYS A 149 -36.60 9.82 -26.21
CA LYS A 149 -36.98 9.53 -27.61
C LYS A 149 -37.85 10.52 -28.39
N GLU A 150 -37.26 11.05 -29.45
CA GLU A 150 -37.89 10.94 -30.78
C GLU A 150 -36.89 10.43 -31.82
N LYS A 151 -37.42 9.72 -32.80
CA LYS A 151 -36.75 8.76 -33.68
C LYS A 151 -36.29 9.43 -34.98
N THR A 152 -35.15 9.02 -35.52
CA THR A 152 -34.98 8.84 -36.98
C THR A 152 -33.93 7.77 -37.27
N LYS A 153 -34.26 6.91 -38.23
CA LYS A 153 -33.57 5.67 -38.64
C LYS A 153 -32.52 5.93 -39.73
N LYS A 154 -31.62 4.93 -39.86
CA LYS A 154 -30.66 4.58 -40.95
C LYS A 154 -29.25 5.14 -40.75
N ARG A 155 -28.14 4.39 -40.87
CA ARG A 155 -27.86 3.04 -41.38
C ARG A 155 -26.46 2.61 -40.85
N GLU A 156 -26.24 1.30 -40.80
CA GLU A 156 -25.02 0.60 -40.38
C GLU A 156 -23.79 0.93 -41.25
N SER A 157 -22.61 1.07 -40.64
CA SER A 157 -21.37 0.36 -41.02
C SER A 157 -20.18 0.80 -40.16
N GLU A 158 -19.59 -0.22 -39.53
CA GLU A 158 -18.19 -0.38 -39.15
C GLU A 158 -17.58 0.43 -37.99
N GLU A 159 -16.93 -0.38 -37.15
CA GLU A 159 -16.32 -0.08 -35.86
C GLU A 159 -15.02 0.70 -36.04
N ASP A 160 -15.10 2.01 -36.25
CA ASP A 160 -13.95 2.87 -36.00
C ASP A 160 -14.03 3.42 -34.57
N SER A 161 -13.51 2.62 -33.64
CA SER A 161 -13.15 3.11 -32.31
C SER A 161 -12.30 4.37 -32.48
N LEU A 162 -12.73 5.47 -31.87
CA LEU A 162 -12.04 6.76 -31.91
C LEU A 162 -10.67 6.61 -31.24
N VAL A 163 -9.66 6.19 -32.02
CA VAL A 163 -8.27 6.19 -31.59
C VAL A 163 -7.89 7.64 -31.39
N VAL A 164 -7.92 8.10 -30.14
CA VAL A 164 -7.33 9.37 -29.75
C VAL A 164 -5.85 9.25 -30.08
N LYS A 165 -5.46 9.79 -31.23
CA LYS A 165 -4.07 9.83 -31.68
C LYS A 165 -3.31 10.68 -30.66
N LYS A 166 -2.65 10.01 -29.72
CA LYS A 166 -1.79 10.66 -28.72
C LYS A 166 -0.80 11.55 -29.47
N ILE A 167 -0.69 12.81 -29.05
CA ILE A 167 0.33 13.73 -29.55
C ILE A 167 1.68 13.12 -29.21
N LYS A 168 2.31 12.46 -30.19
CA LYS A 168 3.63 11.86 -30.02
C LYS A 168 4.67 12.96 -30.26
N LYS A 169 5.68 13.01 -29.39
CA LYS A 169 6.93 13.73 -29.67
C LYS A 169 7.67 13.03 -30.83
N ASN A 170 8.77 13.63 -31.28
CA ASN A 170 9.59 13.07 -32.35
C ASN A 170 9.87 11.56 -32.11
N PRO A 171 9.54 10.67 -33.06
CA PRO A 171 9.64 9.22 -32.89
C PRO A 171 11.09 8.70 -32.85
N HIS A 172 12.08 9.57 -33.11
CA HIS A 172 13.50 9.25 -33.05
C HIS A 172 14.14 9.56 -31.69
N VAL A 173 13.38 10.16 -30.78
CA VAL A 173 13.84 10.47 -29.42
C VAL A 173 13.43 9.31 -28.52
N ASP A 174 14.40 8.70 -27.84
CA ASP A 174 14.15 7.63 -26.89
C ASP A 174 13.34 8.17 -25.69
N THR A 175 12.11 7.69 -25.55
CA THR A 175 11.21 8.03 -24.43
C THR A 175 11.10 6.89 -23.41
N SER A 176 12.05 5.95 -23.41
CA SER A 176 12.11 4.85 -22.45
C SER A 176 12.24 5.31 -21.00
N PHE A 177 12.90 6.45 -20.77
CA PHE A 177 13.10 7.04 -19.44
C PHE A 177 11.87 7.77 -18.87
N LEU A 178 10.88 8.09 -19.71
CA LEU A 178 9.63 8.69 -19.25
C LEU A 178 8.73 7.60 -18.65
N PRO A 179 8.12 7.85 -17.47
CA PRO A 179 7.07 7.01 -16.93
C PRO A 179 5.95 6.85 -17.96
N ASP A 180 5.73 5.63 -18.40
CA ASP A 180 4.80 5.28 -19.46
C ASP A 180 3.92 4.13 -18.99
N ARG A 181 2.70 4.47 -18.60
CA ARG A 181 1.78 3.52 -17.98
C ARG A 181 1.41 2.36 -18.91
N GLU A 182 1.32 2.59 -20.21
CA GLU A 182 1.01 1.50 -21.15
C GLU A 182 2.18 0.52 -21.25
N ARG A 183 3.41 1.02 -21.27
CA ARG A 183 4.62 0.18 -21.29
C ARG A 183 4.73 -0.65 -20.01
N GLU A 184 4.52 -0.04 -18.85
CA GLU A 184 4.51 -0.76 -17.57
C GLU A 184 3.41 -1.83 -17.50
N GLU A 185 2.23 -1.55 -18.07
CA GLU A 185 1.14 -2.53 -18.15
C GLU A 185 1.47 -3.69 -19.09
N GLU A 186 2.10 -3.44 -20.24
CA GLU A 186 2.59 -4.47 -21.17
C GLU A 186 3.68 -5.35 -20.53
N GLU A 187 4.66 -4.74 -19.87
CA GLU A 187 5.70 -5.45 -19.12
C GLU A 187 5.09 -6.33 -18.02
N ASN A 188 4.09 -5.81 -17.30
CA ASN A 188 3.39 -6.58 -16.27
C ASN A 188 2.62 -7.77 -16.85
N ARG A 189 1.91 -7.58 -17.99
CA ARG A 189 1.23 -8.69 -18.68
C ARG A 189 2.22 -9.77 -19.09
N LEU A 190 3.33 -9.40 -19.73
CA LEU A 190 4.36 -10.34 -20.15
C LEU A 190 4.99 -11.08 -18.95
N ARG A 191 5.17 -10.38 -17.83
CA ARG A 191 5.66 -10.96 -16.58
C ARG A 191 4.67 -11.95 -15.96
N GLU A 192 3.37 -11.68 -16.04
CA GLU A 192 2.33 -12.59 -15.57
C GLU A 192 2.23 -13.83 -16.46
N GLU A 193 2.31 -13.67 -17.77
CA GLU A 193 2.35 -14.78 -18.74
C GLU A 193 3.54 -15.72 -18.45
N LEU A 194 4.75 -15.17 -18.32
CA LEU A 194 5.95 -15.94 -17.97
C LEU A 194 5.80 -16.67 -16.62
N ARG A 195 5.15 -16.04 -15.64
CA ARG A 195 4.87 -16.68 -14.34
C ARG A 195 3.94 -17.89 -14.51
N GLN A 196 2.89 -17.75 -15.32
CA GLN A 196 1.96 -18.85 -15.61
C GLN A 196 2.65 -19.96 -16.39
N GLU A 197 3.43 -19.64 -17.41
CA GLU A 197 4.21 -20.63 -18.17
C GLU A 197 5.18 -21.39 -17.27
N TRP A 198 5.89 -20.68 -16.40
CA TRP A 198 6.81 -21.31 -15.46
C TRP A 198 6.08 -22.24 -14.50
N ALA A 199 4.95 -21.79 -13.94
CA ALA A 199 4.12 -22.62 -13.06
C ALA A 199 3.58 -23.86 -13.79
N ARG A 200 3.13 -23.71 -15.05
CA ARG A 200 2.71 -24.83 -15.91
C ARG A 200 3.85 -25.81 -16.15
N LYS A 201 5.05 -25.32 -16.49
CA LYS A 201 6.25 -26.17 -16.69
C LYS A 201 6.62 -26.92 -15.41
N GLN A 202 6.54 -26.26 -14.25
CA GLN A 202 6.78 -26.90 -12.95
C GLN A 202 5.73 -27.95 -12.63
N ASN A 203 4.44 -27.67 -12.90
CA ASN A 203 3.38 -28.63 -12.66
C ASN A 203 3.51 -29.85 -13.59
N ALA A 204 3.78 -29.62 -14.88
CA ALA A 204 4.03 -30.69 -15.84
C ALA A 204 5.19 -31.59 -15.39
N LEU A 205 6.31 -31.00 -14.95
CA LEU A 205 7.47 -31.77 -14.48
C LEU A 205 7.18 -32.58 -13.21
N LYS A 206 6.29 -32.11 -12.33
CA LYS A 206 5.84 -32.86 -11.15
C LYS A 206 4.82 -33.93 -11.51
N GLU A 207 3.98 -33.67 -12.51
CA GLU A 207 2.97 -34.60 -12.99
C GLU A 207 3.55 -35.72 -13.84
N GLU A 208 4.78 -35.57 -14.36
CA GLU A 208 5.53 -36.65 -15.00
C GLU A 208 5.57 -37.90 -14.10
N GLU A 209 4.96 -38.97 -14.59
CA GLU A 209 4.95 -40.27 -13.92
C GLU A 209 6.26 -40.99 -14.19
N ILE A 210 6.94 -41.39 -13.12
CA ILE A 210 8.19 -42.14 -13.15
C ILE A 210 7.92 -43.55 -12.64
N GLU A 211 8.33 -44.54 -13.42
CA GLU A 211 8.33 -45.93 -12.98
C GLU A 211 9.54 -46.19 -12.10
N ILE A 212 9.31 -46.38 -10.80
CA ILE A 212 10.35 -46.78 -9.86
C ILE A 212 10.31 -48.29 -9.75
N THR A 213 11.29 -48.95 -10.36
CA THR A 213 11.53 -50.37 -10.12
C THR A 213 12.33 -50.54 -8.84
N PHE A 214 11.76 -51.24 -7.85
CA PHE A 214 12.48 -51.61 -6.64
C PHE A 214 12.45 -53.12 -6.43
N SER A 215 13.49 -53.61 -5.79
CA SER A 215 13.61 -55.01 -5.40
C SER A 215 13.88 -55.08 -3.90
N TYR A 216 13.20 -56.00 -3.23
CA TYR A 216 13.46 -56.31 -1.83
C TYR A 216 13.72 -57.80 -1.66
N TRP A 217 14.45 -58.15 -0.60
CA TRP A 217 14.89 -59.50 -0.31
C TRP A 217 14.44 -59.92 1.09
N ASP A 218 13.62 -60.96 1.17
CA ASP A 218 13.07 -61.54 2.40
C ASP A 218 13.39 -63.04 2.53
N GLY A 219 14.33 -63.55 1.74
CA GLY A 219 14.64 -64.98 1.57
C GLY A 219 14.24 -65.54 0.20
N SER A 220 13.40 -64.81 -0.54
CA SER A 220 13.15 -64.99 -1.98
C SER A 220 13.24 -63.63 -2.68
N GLY A 221 13.58 -63.62 -3.97
CA GLY A 221 13.80 -62.38 -4.72
C GLY A 221 12.49 -61.77 -5.22
N HIS A 222 12.12 -60.60 -4.70
CA HIS A 222 10.92 -59.88 -5.11
C HIS A 222 11.27 -58.59 -5.84
N ARG A 223 10.91 -58.50 -7.13
CA ARG A 223 11.03 -57.29 -7.96
C ARG A 223 9.63 -56.74 -8.26
N ARG A 224 9.40 -55.47 -7.95
CA ARG A 224 8.13 -54.78 -8.22
C ARG A 224 8.41 -53.41 -8.86
N SER A 225 7.48 -52.93 -9.67
CA SER A 225 7.48 -51.55 -10.14
C SER A 225 6.28 -50.79 -9.58
N VAL A 226 6.49 -49.53 -9.23
CA VAL A 226 5.44 -48.61 -8.79
C VAL A 226 5.57 -47.33 -9.61
N MET A 227 4.44 -46.88 -10.16
CA MET A 227 4.32 -45.61 -10.86
C MET A 227 4.11 -44.51 -9.81
N MET A 228 4.99 -43.51 -9.78
CA MET A 228 4.85 -42.36 -8.89
C MET A 228 5.05 -41.07 -9.67
N LYS A 229 4.37 -40.00 -9.24
CA LYS A 229 4.66 -38.64 -9.72
C LYS A 229 6.01 -38.17 -9.15
N LYS A 230 6.74 -37.36 -9.92
CA LYS A 230 8.07 -36.83 -9.57
C LYS A 230 8.07 -35.86 -8.40
#